data_AF-A0A397G208-F1
#
_entry.id   AF-A0A397G208-F1
#
_cell.length_a   1.000
_cell.length_b   1.000
_cell.length_c   1.000
_cell.angle_alpha   90.00
_cell.angle_beta   90.00
_cell.angle_gamma   90.00
#
_symmetry.space_group_name_H-M   'P 1'
#
loop_
_entity.id
_entity.type
_entity.pdbx_description
1 polymer ?
#
loop_
_entity_poly.entity_id
_entity_poly.type
_entity_poly.pdbx_seq_one_letter_code
_entity_poly.pdbx_strand_id
1 'polypeptide(L)' 'MLQLQNWGRVRQVQDDSEVKNQTPKVAKKEDTKKQKRGRAKKRIQYNRRFVNVVGGAGAKKLGPNSNAPKN' A
#
# COMPACT_ATOMS: atom_id res chain seq x y z
N MET A 1 45.90 8.54 3.44
CA MET A 1 44.58 8.79 2.82
C MET A 1 43.63 7.73 3.33
N LEU A 2 42.79 8.05 4.32
CA LEU A 2 41.65 7.22 4.69
C LEU A 2 40.57 8.15 5.21
N GLN A 3 39.57 8.40 4.38
CA GLN A 3 38.37 9.16 4.75
C GLN A 3 37.53 8.26 5.67
N LEU A 4 37.45 8.65 6.95
CA LEU A 4 36.55 8.02 7.92
C LEU A 4 35.10 8.23 7.47
N GLN A 5 34.39 7.13 7.32
CA GLN A 5 32.96 7.09 7.00
C GLN A 5 32.19 7.78 8.11
N ASN A 6 31.64 8.97 7.83
CA ASN A 6 30.78 9.66 8.77
C ASN A 6 29.40 8.99 8.79
N TRP A 7 29.14 8.17 9.82
CA TRP A 7 27.81 7.65 10.10
C TRP A 7 26.99 8.80 10.69
N GLY A 8 26.02 9.30 9.92
CA GLY A 8 25.23 10.47 10.27
C GLY A 8 24.37 10.34 11.54
N ARG A 9 23.37 11.21 11.68
CA ARG A 9 22.56 11.38 12.90
C ARG A 9 21.79 10.10 13.29
N VAL A 10 22.29 9.38 14.28
CA VAL A 10 21.60 8.28 14.97
C VAL A 10 20.93 8.84 16.23
N ARG A 11 19.61 8.67 16.37
CA ARG A 11 18.91 8.89 17.65
C ARG A 11 18.63 7.53 18.27
N GLN A 12 18.96 7.37 19.55
CA GLN A 12 18.61 6.15 20.29
C GLN A 12 17.11 6.13 20.53
N VAL A 13 16.50 4.96 20.37
CA VAL A 13 15.11 4.75 20.77
C VAL A 13 15.10 4.58 22.29
N GLN A 14 14.50 5.53 23.00
CA GLN A 14 14.46 5.52 24.47
C GLN A 14 13.37 4.59 25.01
N ASP A 15 12.23 4.54 24.32
CA ASP A 15 11.03 3.79 24.74
C ASP A 15 10.33 3.12 23.56
N ASP A 16 9.71 1.95 23.78
CA ASP A 16 9.02 1.14 22.76
C ASP A 16 7.88 1.86 22.02
N SER A 17 7.42 2.99 22.55
CA SER A 17 6.33 3.79 21.97
C SER A 17 6.79 4.92 21.04
N GLU A 18 8.09 5.22 20.99
CA GLU A 18 8.65 6.37 20.27
C GLU A 18 8.23 6.41 18.80
N VAL A 19 8.30 5.27 18.10
CA VAL A 19 7.97 5.16 16.68
C VAL A 19 6.51 5.50 16.40
N LYS A 20 5.59 5.09 17.29
CA LYS A 20 4.16 5.38 17.13
C LYS A 20 3.84 6.86 17.37
N ASN A 21 4.61 7.52 18.24
CA ASN A 21 4.43 8.93 18.57
C ASN A 21 5.05 9.86 17.51
N GLN A 22 6.13 9.43 16.86
CA GLN A 22 6.78 10.17 15.76
C GLN A 22 5.95 10.18 14.47
N THR A 23 5.18 9.13 14.19
CA THR A 23 4.35 9.08 12.98
C THR A 23 3.23 10.12 13.04
N PRO A 24 3.09 11.00 12.02
CA PRO A 24 2.00 11.97 12.01
C PRO A 24 0.66 11.25 12.02
N LYS A 25 -0.28 11.70 12.87
CA LYS A 25 -1.59 11.07 12.98
C LYS A 25 -2.43 11.38 11.74
N VAL A 26 -2.43 10.46 10.78
CA VAL A 26 -3.29 10.57 9.60
C VAL A 26 -4.72 10.19 9.97
N ALA A 27 -5.67 11.09 9.71
CA ALA A 27 -7.08 10.80 9.86
C ALA A 27 -7.49 9.67 8.90
N LYS A 28 -8.40 8.80 9.34
CA LYS A 28 -8.98 7.81 8.42
C LYS A 28 -9.73 8.57 7.34
N LYS A 29 -9.44 8.29 6.07
CA LYS A 29 -10.24 8.83 4.97
C LYS A 29 -11.69 8.41 5.21
N GLU A 30 -12.60 9.37 5.16
CA GLU A 30 -14.01 9.05 5.12
C GLU A 30 -14.28 8.33 3.80
N ASP A 31 -14.55 7.04 3.87
CA ASP A 31 -14.97 6.27 2.70
C ASP A 31 -16.30 6.87 2.22
N THR A 32 -16.22 7.68 1.16
CA THR A 32 -17.38 8.42 0.60
C THR A 32 -18.52 7.50 0.17
N LYS A 33 -18.26 6.18 0.03
CA LYS A 33 -19.27 5.15 -0.23
C LYS A 33 -19.01 3.92 0.61
N LYS A 34 -20.07 3.45 1.31
CA LYS A 34 -20.03 2.17 2.03
C LYS A 34 -19.67 1.04 1.07
N GLN A 35 -18.68 0.24 1.47
CA GLN A 35 -18.29 -0.95 0.72
C GLN A 35 -19.47 -1.93 0.63
N LYS A 36 -19.81 -2.36 -0.58
CA LYS A 36 -20.87 -3.37 -0.78
C LYS A 36 -20.50 -4.65 -0.05
N ARG A 37 -21.50 -5.34 0.51
CA ARG A 37 -21.33 -6.61 1.24
C ARG A 37 -22.02 -7.76 0.49
N GLY A 38 -21.69 -9.00 0.87
CA GLY A 38 -22.32 -10.22 0.32
C GLY A 38 -22.20 -10.39 -1.19
N ARG A 39 -23.31 -10.78 -1.83
CA ARG A 39 -23.39 -11.08 -3.26
C ARG A 39 -22.96 -9.92 -4.15
N ALA A 40 -23.34 -8.69 -3.79
CA ALA A 40 -22.98 -7.49 -4.55
C ALA A 40 -21.46 -7.27 -4.60
N LYS A 41 -20.75 -7.56 -3.49
CA LYS A 41 -19.27 -7.49 -3.44
C LYS A 41 -18.65 -8.53 -4.37
N LYS A 42 -19.16 -9.76 -4.33
CA LYS A 42 -18.66 -10.88 -5.16
C LYS A 42 -18.84 -10.59 -6.65
N ARG A 43 -19.96 -9.99 -7.06
CA ARG A 43 -20.18 -9.57 -8.46
C ARG A 43 -19.14 -8.55 -8.94
N ILE A 44 -18.86 -7.52 -8.13
CA ILE A 44 -17.83 -6.51 -8.46
C ILE A 44 -16.44 -7.15 -8.55
N GLN A 45 -16.11 -8.04 -7.62
CA GLN A 45 -14.81 -8.73 -7.59
C GLN A 45 -14.61 -9.63 -8.81
N TYR A 46 -15.66 -10.35 -9.24
CA TYR A 46 -15.62 -11.18 -10.44
C TYR A 46 -15.38 -10.33 -11.69
N ASN A 47 -16.19 -9.29 -11.90
CA ASN A 47 -16.06 -8.40 -13.04
C ASN A 47 -14.64 -7.79 -13.10
N ARG A 48 -14.12 -7.32 -11.96
CA ARG A 48 -12.79 -6.70 -11.89
C ARG A 48 -11.64 -7.70 -12.10
N ARG A 49 -11.80 -8.98 -11.76
CA ARG A 49 -10.72 -9.98 -11.89
C ARG A 49 -10.71 -10.71 -13.22
N PHE A 50 -11.89 -10.97 -13.78
CA PHE A 50 -12.04 -11.93 -14.87
C PHE A 50 -12.71 -11.35 -16.12
N VAL A 51 -13.54 -10.32 -15.99
CA VAL A 51 -14.20 -9.73 -17.16
C VAL A 51 -13.40 -8.54 -17.69
N ASN A 52 -12.93 -7.67 -16.78
CA ASN A 52 -12.36 -6.38 -17.17
C ASN A 52 -10.81 -6.38 -17.25
N VAL A 53 -10.12 -7.40 -16.72
CA VAL A 53 -8.64 -7.41 -16.56
C VAL A 53 -7.96 -8.56 -17.31
N VAL A 54 -8.73 -9.43 -17.99
CA VAL A 54 -8.12 -10.45 -18.86
C VAL A 54 -7.48 -9.71 -20.03
N GLY A 55 -6.20 -9.37 -19.89
CA GLY A 55 -5.36 -9.13 -21.04
C GLY A 55 -5.40 -10.41 -21.87
N GLY A 56 -5.58 -10.27 -23.19
CA GLY A 56 -5.70 -11.39 -24.12
C GLY A 56 -4.54 -12.39 -24.00
N ALA A 57 -4.60 -13.48 -24.77
CA ALA A 57 -3.56 -14.50 -24.78
C ALA A 57 -2.15 -13.86 -24.88
N GLY A 58 -1.31 -14.06 -23.86
CA GLY A 58 0.04 -13.49 -23.75
C GLY A 58 0.21 -12.31 -22.79
N ALA A 59 -0.87 -11.73 -22.26
CA ALA A 59 -0.75 -10.67 -21.26
C ALA A 59 -0.27 -11.19 -19.89
N LYS A 60 0.73 -10.52 -19.31
CA LYS A 60 1.24 -10.86 -17.97
C LYS A 60 0.12 -10.67 -16.94
N LYS A 61 -0.18 -11.71 -16.15
CA LYS A 61 -1.15 -11.63 -15.05
C LYS A 61 -0.68 -10.58 -14.04
N LEU A 62 -1.28 -9.40 -14.08
CA LEU A 62 -0.98 -8.32 -13.13
C LEU A 62 -1.54 -8.67 -11.75
N GLY A 63 -0.74 -8.46 -10.71
CA GLY A 63 -1.16 -8.67 -9.32
C GLY A 63 -2.27 -7.69 -8.91
N PRO A 64 -3.15 -8.04 -7.95
CA PRO A 64 -4.30 -7.21 -7.55
C PRO A 64 -3.98 -5.80 -7.03
N ASN A 65 -2.71 -5.52 -6.71
CA ASN A 65 -2.21 -4.25 -6.20
C ASN A 65 -0.96 -3.79 -6.98
N SER A 66 -0.96 -3.98 -8.29
CA SER A 66 0.15 -3.60 -9.19
C SER A 66 0.17 -2.11 -9.55
N ASN A 67 -0.76 -1.31 -9.01
CA ASN A 67 -0.92 0.11 -9.32
C ASN A 67 -0.16 1.02 -8.34
N ALA A 68 0.98 0.58 -7.82
CA ALA A 68 1.80 1.44 -6.96
C ALA A 68 2.21 2.70 -7.75
N PRO A 69 2.12 3.90 -7.16
CA PRO A 69 2.63 5.10 -7.82
C PRO A 69 4.11 4.88 -8.12
N LYS A 70 4.49 5.03 -9.39
CA LYS A 70 5.90 5.20 -9.73
C LYS A 70 6.26 6.61 -9.26
N ASN A 71 7.27 6.70 -8.41
CA ASN A 71 7.76 7.94 -7.79
C ASN A 71 7.85 9.10 -8.78
#